data_AF-A0A2S0KMX4-F1
#
_entry.id   AF-A0A2S0KMX4-F1
#
_cell.length_a   1.000
_cell.length_b   1.000
_cell.length_c   1.000
_cell.angle_alpha   90.00
_cell.angle_beta   90.00
_cell.angle_gamma   90.00
#
_symmetry.space_group_name_H-M   'P 1'
#
loop_
_entity.id
_entity.type
_entity.pdbx_description
1 polymer ?
#
loop_
_entity_poly.entity_id
_entity_poly.type
_entity_poly.pdbx_seq_one_letter_code
_entity_poly.pdbx_strand_id
1 'polypeptide(L)' 'MKNLFEPIFKILHGRDAGLIGGGAGLGLGLLLVIFGLWKTLFILFCATLGFILGAKFIKNSENFRELLDKIFPPGRFR' A
#
# COMPACT_ATOMS: atom_id res chain seq x y z
N MET A 1 -16.98 1.32 7.20
CA MET A 1 -16.12 0.72 6.16
C MET A 1 -16.21 1.40 4.77
N LYS A 2 -16.77 2.60 4.62
CA LYS A 2 -16.93 3.26 3.30
C LYS A 2 -15.82 4.27 2.92
N ASN A 3 -14.97 4.68 3.87
CA ASN A 3 -14.08 5.83 3.68
C ASN A 3 -12.65 5.49 3.21
N LEU A 4 -12.35 4.22 2.93
CA LEU A 4 -11.00 3.79 2.49
C LEU A 4 -10.90 3.65 0.96
N PHE A 5 -11.99 3.31 0.29
CA PHE A 5 -12.02 3.13 -1.17
C PHE A 5 -12.23 4.44 -1.94
N GLU A 6 -12.85 5.44 -1.30
CA GLU A 6 -13.08 6.77 -1.89
C GLU A 6 -11.82 7.45 -2.43
N PRO A 7 -10.71 7.58 -1.67
CA PRO A 7 -9.52 8.26 -2.17
C PRO A 7 -8.88 7.51 -3.35
N ILE A 8 -8.89 6.17 -3.32
CA ILE A 8 -8.35 5.32 -4.39
C ILE A 8 -9.16 5.53 -5.68
N PHE A 9 -10.50 5.49 -5.55
CA PHE A 9 -11.40 5.65 -6.69
C PHE A 9 -11.31 7.06 -7.30
N LYS A 10 -11.10 8.08 -6.46
CA LYS A 10 -10.93 9.48 -6.90
C LYS A 10 -9.62 9.68 -7.68
N ILE A 11 -8.53 9.03 -7.26
CA ILE A 11 -7.24 9.06 -7.97
C ILE A 11 -7.34 8.30 -9.31
N LEU A 12 -8.11 7.21 -9.35
CA LEU A 12 -8.32 6.42 -10.56
C LEU A 12 -9.20 7.15 -11.60
N HIS A 13 -10.10 8.03 -11.16
CA HIS A 13 -11.01 8.78 -12.03
C HIS A 13 -10.36 10.03 -12.66
N GLY A 14 -9.26 10.54 -12.10
CA GLY A 14 -8.62 11.79 -12.52
C GLY A 14 -7.43 11.65 -13.50
N ARG A 15 -6.99 10.43 -13.80
CA ARG A 15 -5.90 10.10 -14.74
C ARG A 15 -6.37 8.97 -15.65
N ASP A 16 -5.73 8.79 -16.81
CA ASP A 16 -5.98 7.66 -17.73
C ASP A 16 -5.94 6.33 -16.97
N ALA A 17 -7.11 5.85 -16.54
CA ALA A 17 -7.27 4.64 -15.76
C ALA A 17 -6.68 3.43 -16.49
N GLY A 18 -6.61 3.50 -17.83
CA GLY A 18 -5.96 2.51 -18.69
C GLY A 18 -4.45 2.41 -18.49
N LEU A 19 -3.73 3.51 -18.25
CA LEU A 19 -2.27 3.49 -18.06
C LEU A 19 -1.90 2.93 -16.68
N ILE A 20 -2.67 3.32 -15.65
CA ILE A 20 -2.47 2.84 -14.29
C ILE A 20 -2.89 1.38 -14.17
N GLY A 21 -4.05 1.01 -14.72
CA GLY A 21 -4.53 -0.36 -14.77
C GLY A 21 -3.64 -1.25 -15.62
N GLY A 22 -3.16 -0.76 -16.77
CA GLY A 22 -2.24 -1.47 -17.65
C GLY A 22 -0.89 -1.73 -16.98
N GLY A 23 -0.29 -0.73 -16.33
CA GLY A 23 0.95 -0.90 -15.58
C GLY A 23 0.81 -1.86 -14.40
N ALA A 24 -0.27 -1.73 -13.62
CA ALA A 24 -0.55 -2.63 -12.50
C ALA A 24 -0.81 -4.07 -12.96
N GLY A 25 -1.58 -4.25 -14.05
CA GLY A 25 -1.87 -5.54 -14.65
C GLY A 25 -0.65 -6.21 -15.25
N LEU A 26 0.22 -5.45 -15.94
CA LEU A 26 1.50 -5.95 -16.43
C LEU A 26 2.41 -6.40 -15.27
N GLY A 27 2.52 -5.60 -14.21
CA GLY A 27 3.30 -5.98 -13.03
C GLY A 27 2.79 -7.26 -12.37
N LEU A 28 1.48 -7.38 -12.18
CA LEU A 28 0.85 -8.59 -11.62
C LEU A 28 1.02 -9.81 -12.53
N GLY A 29 0.84 -9.64 -13.84
CA GLY A 29 1.03 -10.71 -14.82
C GLY A 29 2.48 -11.20 -14.88
N LEU A 30 3.45 -10.28 -14.83
CA LEU A 30 4.87 -10.62 -14.81
C LEU A 30 5.24 -11.38 -13.53
N LEU A 31 4.68 -10.97 -12.40
CA LEU A 31 4.87 -11.63 -11.12
C LEU A 31 4.26 -13.04 -11.11
N LEU A 32 3.10 -13.22 -11.77
CA LEU A 32 2.46 -14.51 -11.98
C LEU A 32 3.31 -15.47 -12.81
N VAL A 33 3.95 -14.96 -13.87
CA VAL A 33 4.81 -15.76 -14.75
C VAL A 33 6.09 -16.19 -14.03
N ILE A 34 6.71 -15.29 -13.26
CA ILE A 34 8.00 -15.56 -12.59
C ILE A 34 7.82 -16.47 -11.37
N PHE A 35 6.80 -16.22 -10.54
CA PHE A 35 6.65 -16.91 -9.25
C PHE A 35 5.52 -17.96 -9.22
N GLY A 36 4.60 -17.95 -10.19
CA GLY A 36 3.41 -18.80 -10.21
C GLY A 36 2.22 -18.24 -9.40
N LEU A 37 1.03 -18.82 -9.61
CA LEU A 37 -0.25 -18.38 -9.01
C LEU A 37 -0.21 -18.28 -7.47
N TRP A 38 0.36 -19.29 -6.81
CA TRP A 38 0.35 -19.38 -5.34
C TRP A 38 1.23 -18.33 -4.66
N LYS A 39 2.40 -18.02 -5.23
CA LYS A 39 3.29 -17.00 -4.69
C LYS A 39 2.73 -15.60 -4.92
N THR A 40 2.06 -15.38 -6.04
CA THR A 40 1.42 -14.09 -6.35
C THR A 40 0.27 -13.80 -5.38
N LEU A 41 -0.55 -14.80 -5.04
CA LEU A 41 -1.58 -14.66 -4.00
C LEU A 41 -1.00 -14.26 -2.64
N PHE A 42 0.12 -14.84 -2.25
CA PHE A 42 0.81 -14.47 -1.01
C PHE A 42 1.28 -13.01 -1.05
N ILE A 43 1.88 -12.57 -2.17
CA ILE A 43 2.33 -11.18 -2.34
C ILE A 43 1.14 -10.23 -2.37
N LEU A 44 0.04 -10.58 -3.04
CA LEU A 44 -1.17 -9.77 -3.10
C LEU A 44 -1.83 -9.64 -1.72
N PHE A 45 -1.84 -10.73 -0.94
CA PHE A 45 -2.32 -10.71 0.44
C PHE A 45 -1.44 -9.81 1.31
N CYS A 46 -0.12 -9.95 1.21
CA CYS A 46 0.82 -9.10 1.93
C CYS A 46 0.70 -7.62 1.52
N ALA A 47 0.50 -7.32 0.23
CA ALA A 47 0.28 -5.98 -0.28
C ALA A 47 -1.06 -5.40 0.20
N THR A 48 -2.12 -6.20 0.25
CA THR A 48 -3.42 -5.78 0.79
C THR A 48 -3.32 -5.48 2.28
N LEU A 49 -2.65 -6.35 3.04
CA LEU A 49 -2.39 -6.11 4.46
C LEU A 49 -1.51 -4.88 4.68
N GLY A 50 -0.44 -4.72 3.90
CA GLY A 50 0.43 -3.55 3.94
C GLY A 50 -0.31 -2.27 3.59
N PHE A 51 -1.24 -2.30 2.63
CA PHE A 51 -2.10 -1.17 2.28
C PHE A 51 -3.07 -0.83 3.42
N ILE A 52 -3.72 -1.82 4.03
CA ILE A 52 -4.64 -1.59 5.15
C ILE A 52 -3.89 -1.06 6.37
N LEU A 53 -2.74 -1.66 6.71
CA LEU A 53 -1.89 -1.23 7.81
C LEU A 53 -1.35 0.17 7.55
N GLY A 54 -0.79 0.42 6.37
CA GLY A 54 -0.27 1.72 5.94
C GLY A 54 -1.36 2.80 5.92
N ALA A 55 -2.55 2.49 5.39
CA ALA A 55 -3.68 3.42 5.40
C ALA A 55 -4.17 3.73 6.82
N LYS A 56 -4.19 2.74 7.73
CA LYS A 56 -4.45 2.99 9.15
C LYS A 56 -3.35 3.84 9.79
N PHE A 57 -2.09 3.61 9.41
CA PHE A 57 -0.96 4.28 10.01
C PHE A 57 -0.85 5.74 9.58
N ILE A 58 -1.01 6.01 8.28
CA ILE A 58 -0.99 7.36 7.71
C ILE A 58 -2.16 8.19 8.24
N LYS A 59 -3.33 7.58 8.42
CA LYS A 59 -4.51 8.26 8.97
C LYS A 59 -4.36 8.61 10.46
N ASN A 60 -3.48 7.90 11.18
CA ASN A 60 -3.22 8.10 12.60
C ASN A 60 -1.75 8.52 12.82
N SER A 61 -1.33 9.55 12.08
CA SER A 61 0.08 9.99 11.98
C SER A 61 0.72 10.29 13.34
N GLU A 62 -0.07 10.61 14.36
CA GLU A 62 0.40 10.82 15.74
C GLU A 62 0.88 9.50 16.37
N ASN A 63 0.11 8.43 16.19
CA ASN A 63 0.44 7.08 16.65
C ASN A 63 1.61 6.45 15.86
N PHE A 64 1.81 6.84 14.59
CA PHE A 64 3.01 6.47 13.81
C PHE A 64 4.24 7.16 14.35
N ARG A 65 4.16 8.45 14.63
CA ARG A 65 5.26 9.19 15.24
C ARG A 65 5.64 8.61 16.60
N GLU A 66 4.68 8.30 17.47
CA GLU A 66 4.97 7.65 18.76
C GLU A 66 5.59 6.25 18.62
N LEU A 67 5.09 5.42 17.70
CA LEU A 67 5.67 4.09 17.47
C LEU A 67 7.06 4.18 16.82
N LEU A 68 7.27 5.16 15.95
CA LEU A 68 8.56 5.42 15.33
C LEU A 68 9.55 5.99 16.35
N ASP A 69 9.12 6.89 17.24
CA ASP A 69 9.92 7.42 18.35
C ASP A 69 10.23 6.34 19.40
N LYS A 70 9.39 5.30 19.53
CA LYS A 70 9.64 4.18 20.44
C LYS A 70 10.59 3.13 19.86
N ILE A 71 10.55 2.92 18.53
CA ILE A 71 11.42 1.97 17.81
C ILE A 71 12.76 2.62 17.46
N PHE A 72 12.75 3.90 17.11
CA PHE A 72 13.89 4.79 16.97
C PHE A 72 13.81 5.82 18.10
N PRO A 73 14.23 5.49 19.33
CA PRO A 73 14.38 6.51 20.38
C PRO A 73 15.20 7.67 19.81
N PRO A 74 14.66 8.90 19.79
CA PRO A 74 15.35 10.03 19.22
C PRO A 74 16.71 10.19 19.92
N GLY A 75 17.76 9.80 19.20
CA GLY A 75 19.10 10.23 19.49
C GLY A 75 19.06 11.75 19.41
N ARG A 76 19.22 12.39 20.57
CA ARG A 76 19.34 13.83 20.75
C ARG A 76 20.38 14.39 19.77
N PHE A 77 19.96 14.78 18.57
CA PHE A 77 20.75 15.66 17.73
C PHE A 77 20.19 17.05 17.95
N ARG A 78 20.90 17.71 18.87
CA ARG A 78 20.88 19.13 19.15
C ARG A 78 20.98 19.95 17.87
#